data_AF-A0A926DAN0-F1
#
_entry.id   AF-A0A926DAN0-F1
#
_cell.length_a   1.000
_cell.length_b   1.000
_cell.length_c   1.000
_cell.angle_alpha   90.00
_cell.angle_beta   90.00
_cell.angle_gamma   90.00
#
_symmetry.space_group_name_H-M   'P 1'
#
loop_
_entity.id
_entity.type
_entity.pdbx_description
1 polymer ?
#
loop_
_entity_poly.entity_id
_entity_poly.type
_entity_poly.pdbx_seq_one_letter_code
_entity_poly.pdbx_strand_id
1 'polypeptide(L)'
;MDWNEIKIEYISSDISYRDLAAKHGVSNSTLGRQASKGGWKRLRDEFRNDVAMKSVQKNEAHAVERMERIQKLADCLVGKIELAIAQLDSQGEVDRAGLRQITAAIRDIMEIQGLRAEPGEEQETGVALIPPVSAEEMA
;
A
#
# COMPACT_ATOMS: atom_id res chain seq x y z
N MET A 1 46.62 -0.07 1.35
CA MET A 1 45.47 0.32 0.53
C MET A 1 44.52 -0.87 0.47
N ASP A 2 43.32 -0.72 1.04
CA ASP A 2 42.33 -1.79 1.10
C ASP A 2 41.32 -1.64 -0.05
N TRP A 3 41.44 -2.51 -1.05
CA TRP A 3 40.51 -2.50 -2.19
C TRP A 3 39.10 -2.96 -1.83
N ASN A 4 38.93 -3.70 -0.73
CA ASN A 4 37.62 -4.17 -0.30
C ASN A 4 36.83 -3.04 0.36
N GLU A 5 37.48 -2.21 1.18
CA GLU A 5 36.86 -1.01 1.76
C GLU A 5 36.36 -0.05 0.68
N ILE A 6 37.22 0.27 -0.29
CA ILE A 6 36.90 1.14 -1.43
C ILE A 6 35.74 0.55 -2.27
N LYS A 7 35.73 -0.77 -2.44
CA LYS A 7 34.66 -1.50 -3.12
C LYS A 7 33.33 -1.37 -2.37
N ILE A 8 33.32 -1.58 -1.05
CA ILE A 8 32.12 -1.48 -0.22
C ILE A 8 31.57 -0.05 -0.27
N GLU A 9 32.42 0.95 -0.15
CA GLU A 9 32.03 2.36 -0.24
C GLU A 9 31.43 2.68 -1.62
N TYR A 10 32.07 2.22 -2.70
CA TYR A 10 31.51 2.36 -4.03
C TYR A 10 30.14 1.67 -4.15
N ILE A 11 29.99 0.43 -3.71
CA ILE A 11 28.73 -0.31 -3.91
C ILE A 11 27.58 0.30 -3.10
N SER A 12 27.86 0.75 -1.87
CA SER A 12 26.84 1.21 -0.91
C SER A 12 26.44 2.68 -1.04
N SER A 13 27.21 3.51 -1.76
CA SER A 13 26.96 4.94 -1.92
C SER A 13 26.81 5.36 -3.39
N ASP A 14 26.41 6.62 -3.63
CA ASP A 14 26.30 7.19 -4.99
C ASP A 14 27.58 7.91 -5.47
N ILE A 15 28.73 7.63 -4.84
CA ILE A 15 30.00 8.25 -5.19
C ILE A 15 30.46 7.87 -6.61
N SER A 16 31.07 8.80 -7.35
CA SER A 16 31.67 8.51 -8.65
C SER A 16 33.06 7.89 -8.50
N TYR A 17 33.57 7.19 -9.53
CA TYR A 17 34.97 6.72 -9.50
C TYR A 17 35.99 7.85 -9.38
N ARG A 18 35.68 9.05 -9.90
CA ARG A 18 36.58 10.21 -9.80
C ARG A 18 36.71 10.67 -8.35
N ASP A 19 35.58 10.82 -7.67
CA ASP A 19 35.54 11.32 -6.30
C ASP A 19 36.04 10.26 -5.32
N LEU A 20 35.73 8.99 -5.58
CA LEU A 20 36.26 7.86 -4.84
C LEU A 20 37.79 7.75 -4.98
N ALA A 21 38.32 7.97 -6.19
CA ALA A 21 39.76 7.98 -6.44
C ALA A 21 40.45 9.14 -5.70
N ALA A 22 39.86 10.34 -5.72
CA ALA A 22 40.37 11.50 -5.00
C ALA A 22 40.35 11.27 -3.47
N LYS A 23 39.26 10.71 -2.94
CA LYS A 23 39.10 10.40 -1.50
C LYS A 23 40.16 9.42 -1.00
N HIS A 24 40.48 8.40 -1.80
CA HIS A 24 41.42 7.34 -1.42
C HIS A 24 42.85 7.57 -1.94
N GLY A 25 43.13 8.73 -2.54
CA GLY A 25 44.47 9.10 -3.00
C GLY A 25 45.02 8.21 -4.13
N VAL A 26 44.14 7.67 -4.98
CA VAL A 26 44.51 6.78 -6.09
C VAL A 26 44.25 7.42 -7.44
N SER A 27 44.99 6.97 -8.47
CA SER A 27 44.68 7.36 -9.83
C SER A 27 43.34 6.75 -10.28
N ASN A 28 42.55 7.53 -11.01
CA ASN A 28 41.27 7.07 -11.57
C ASN A 28 41.46 5.86 -12.50
N SER A 29 42.57 5.82 -13.24
CA SER A 29 42.93 4.69 -14.12
C SER A 29 43.19 3.39 -13.34
N THR A 30 43.89 3.47 -12.20
CA THR A 30 44.15 2.32 -11.32
C THR A 30 42.85 1.80 -10.70
N LEU A 31 42.03 2.71 -10.19
CA LEU A 31 40.73 2.38 -9.61
C LEU A 31 39.81 1.75 -10.66
N GLY A 32 39.74 2.34 -11.86
CA GLY A 32 38.94 1.82 -12.97
C GLY A 32 39.34 0.40 -13.36
N ARG A 33 40.65 0.12 -13.50
CA ARG A 33 41.14 -1.24 -13.80
C ARG A 33 40.74 -2.24 -12.73
N GLN A 34 40.88 -1.86 -11.45
CA GLN A 34 40.50 -2.73 -10.34
C GLN A 34 38.98 -2.96 -10.28
N ALA A 35 38.19 -1.91 -10.47
CA ALA A 35 36.74 -1.97 -10.48
C ALA A 35 36.20 -2.81 -11.64
N SER A 36 36.82 -2.71 -12.83
CA SER A 36 36.51 -3.56 -13.98
C SER A 36 36.84 -5.02 -13.71
N LYS A 37 38.05 -5.31 -13.18
CA LYS A 37 38.46 -6.67 -12.81
C LYS A 37 37.52 -7.29 -11.77
N GLY A 38 37.02 -6.49 -10.83
CA GLY A 38 36.11 -6.91 -9.77
C GLY A 38 34.63 -6.80 -10.12
N GLY A 39 34.26 -6.33 -11.31
CA GLY A 39 32.87 -6.15 -11.72
C GLY A 39 32.03 -5.22 -10.83
N TRP A 40 32.63 -4.16 -10.27
CA TRP A 40 32.00 -3.36 -9.21
C TRP A 40 30.70 -2.67 -9.64
N LYS A 41 30.58 -2.30 -10.92
CA LYS A 41 29.34 -1.75 -11.47
C LYS A 41 28.17 -2.73 -11.34
N ARG A 42 28.37 -3.98 -11.75
CA ARG A 42 27.36 -5.04 -11.61
C ARG A 42 26.95 -5.23 -10.15
N LEU A 43 27.93 -5.26 -9.24
CA LEU A 43 27.64 -5.42 -7.81
C LEU A 43 26.87 -4.22 -7.22
N ARG A 44 27.12 -3.00 -7.70
CA ARG A 44 26.34 -1.81 -7.33
C ARG A 44 24.91 -1.91 -7.87
N ASP A 45 24.74 -2.36 -9.10
CA ASP A 45 23.41 -2.54 -9.70
C ASP A 45 22.60 -3.61 -8.94
N GLU A 46 23.23 -4.74 -8.58
CA GLU A 46 22.64 -5.79 -7.73
C GLU A 46 22.24 -5.26 -6.35
N PHE A 47 23.13 -4.50 -5.69
CA PHE A 47 22.83 -3.88 -4.39
C PHE A 47 21.65 -2.92 -4.48
N ARG A 48 21.58 -2.08 -5.52
CA ARG A 48 20.46 -1.15 -5.73
C ARG A 48 19.14 -1.89 -5.95
N ASN A 49 19.15 -2.96 -6.72
CA ASN A 49 17.96 -3.80 -6.92
C ASN A 49 17.53 -4.48 -5.62
N ASP A 50 18.46 -5.02 -4.84
CA ASP A 50 18.15 -5.63 -3.53
C ASP A 50 17.57 -4.62 -2.54
N VAL A 51 18.16 -3.42 -2.44
CA VAL A 51 17.63 -2.33 -1.60
C VAL A 51 16.23 -1.91 -2.06
N ALA A 52 16.01 -1.77 -3.37
CA ALA A 52 14.69 -1.42 -3.90
C ALA A 52 13.65 -2.51 -3.57
N MET A 53 13.96 -3.79 -3.79
CA MET A 53 13.07 -4.90 -3.46
C MET A 53 12.75 -4.96 -1.97
N LYS A 54 13.77 -4.87 -1.10
CA LYS A 54 13.58 -4.85 0.36
C LYS A 54 12.75 -3.64 0.81
N SER A 55 12.94 -2.49 0.17
CA SER A 55 12.14 -1.29 0.45
C SER A 55 10.66 -1.51 0.09
N VAL A 56 10.37 -2.10 -1.07
CA VAL A 56 8.99 -2.43 -1.49
C VAL A 56 8.36 -3.41 -0.50
N GLN A 57 9.03 -4.52 -0.21
CA GLN A 57 8.52 -5.54 0.74
C GLN A 57 8.29 -4.98 2.14
N LYS A 58 9.21 -4.15 2.64
CA LYS A 58 9.05 -3.50 3.96
C LYS A 58 7.85 -2.55 3.96
N ASN A 59 7.64 -1.81 2.88
CA ASN A 59 6.51 -0.90 2.76
C ASN A 59 5.19 -1.68 2.69
N GLU A 60 5.15 -2.79 1.94
CA GLU A 60 4.00 -3.71 1.88
C GLU A 60 3.69 -4.29 3.26
N ALA A 61 4.70 -4.79 3.99
CA ALA A 61 4.52 -5.32 5.34
C ALA A 61 3.95 -4.28 6.32
N HIS A 62 4.46 -3.05 6.29
CA HIS A 62 3.92 -1.96 7.12
C HIS A 62 2.50 -1.55 6.70
N ALA A 63 2.15 -1.66 5.42
CA ALA A 63 0.79 -1.40 4.96
C ALA A 63 -0.18 -2.48 5.47
N VAL A 64 0.21 -3.76 5.40
CA VAL A 64 -0.58 -4.88 5.95
C VAL A 64 -0.74 -4.73 7.47
N GLU A 65 0.33 -4.46 8.21
CA GLU A 65 0.27 -4.25 9.67
C GLU A 65 -0.66 -3.09 10.04
N ARG A 66 -0.61 -1.98 9.28
CA ARG A 66 -1.51 -0.85 9.49
C ARG A 66 -2.96 -1.25 9.21
N MET A 67 -3.21 -2.00 8.15
CA MET A 67 -4.54 -2.49 7.79
C MET A 67 -5.11 -3.40 8.88
N GLU A 68 -4.34 -4.37 9.38
CA GLU A 68 -4.75 -5.24 10.48
C GLU A 68 -5.10 -4.47 11.75
N ARG A 69 -4.34 -3.41 12.07
CA ARG A 69 -4.63 -2.55 13.23
C ARG A 69 -5.94 -1.80 13.05
N ILE A 70 -6.21 -1.26 11.86
CA ILE A 70 -7.46 -0.55 11.58
C ILE A 70 -8.63 -1.54 11.63
N GLN A 71 -8.49 -2.75 11.07
CA GLN A 71 -9.52 -3.79 11.14
C GLN A 71 -9.86 -4.16 12.57
N LYS A 72 -8.86 -4.41 13.43
CA LYS A 72 -9.07 -4.71 14.85
C LYS A 72 -9.80 -3.58 15.59
N LEU A 73 -9.50 -2.33 15.26
CA LEU A 73 -10.18 -1.17 15.84
C LEU A 73 -11.64 -1.08 15.36
N ALA A 74 -11.90 -1.37 14.09
CA ALA A 74 -13.25 -1.45 13.55
C ALA A 74 -14.07 -2.55 14.26
N ASP A 75 -13.51 -3.75 14.41
CA ASP A 75 -14.17 -4.86 15.12
C ASP A 75 -14.46 -4.49 16.59
N CYS A 76 -13.51 -3.83 17.26
CA CYS A 76 -13.71 -3.34 18.62
C CYS A 76 -14.85 -2.29 18.71
N LEU A 77 -14.93 -1.40 17.71
CA LEU A 77 -16.02 -0.43 17.66
C LEU A 77 -17.37 -1.11 17.44
N VAL A 78 -17.45 -2.08 16.51
CA VAL A 78 -18.66 -2.89 16.29
C VAL A 78 -19.11 -3.54 17.60
N GLY A 79 -18.21 -4.17 18.35
CA GLY A 79 -18.57 -4.77 19.64
C GLY A 79 -19.09 -3.75 20.66
N LYS A 80 -18.51 -2.53 20.71
CA LYS A 80 -19.03 -1.45 21.58
C LYS A 80 -20.41 -0.97 21.14
N ILE A 81 -20.68 -0.99 19.84
CA ILE A 81 -21.98 -0.63 19.27
C ILE A 81 -23.03 -1.67 19.61
N GLU A 82 -22.72 -2.96 19.46
CA GLU A 82 -23.60 -4.06 19.85
C GLU A 82 -23.96 -3.96 21.34
N LEU A 83 -22.97 -3.67 22.20
CA LEU A 83 -23.20 -3.42 23.62
C LEU A 83 -24.09 -2.21 23.87
N ALA A 84 -23.88 -1.10 23.16
CA ALA A 84 -24.72 0.08 23.28
C ALA A 84 -26.16 -0.22 22.86
N ILE A 85 -26.37 -0.90 21.73
CA ILE A 85 -27.71 -1.32 21.26
C ILE A 85 -28.39 -2.21 22.31
N ALA A 86 -27.70 -3.23 22.83
CA ALA A 86 -28.26 -4.11 23.85
C ALA A 86 -28.65 -3.37 25.14
N GLN A 87 -27.87 -2.34 25.52
CA GLN A 87 -28.20 -1.48 26.66
C GLN A 87 -29.44 -0.62 26.36
N LEU A 88 -29.60 -0.11 25.14
CA LEU A 88 -30.77 0.66 24.72
C LEU A 88 -32.06 -0.16 24.70
N ASP A 89 -31.99 -1.43 24.29
CA ASP A 89 -33.14 -2.35 24.32
C ASP A 89 -33.61 -2.67 25.76
N SER A 90 -32.74 -2.49 26.76
CA SER A 90 -33.02 -2.82 28.16
C SER A 90 -33.67 -1.69 28.99
N GLN A 91 -33.72 -0.44 28.49
CA GLN A 91 -34.18 0.73 29.26
C GLN A 91 -35.40 1.50 28.70
N GLY A 92 -36.03 1.03 27.62
CA GLY A 92 -37.37 1.49 27.23
C GLY A 92 -37.48 2.89 26.63
N GLU A 93 -36.38 3.60 26.39
CA GLU A 93 -36.32 4.77 25.50
C GLU A 93 -35.12 4.65 24.56
N VAL A 94 -35.36 4.83 23.26
CA VAL A 94 -34.33 4.72 22.21
C VAL A 94 -33.44 5.97 22.22
N ASP A 95 -32.18 5.83 22.63
CA ASP A 95 -31.17 6.89 22.53
C ASP A 95 -30.77 7.14 21.06
N ARG A 96 -31.52 8.03 20.42
CA ARG A 96 -31.28 8.48 19.04
C ARG A 96 -29.93 9.19 18.89
N ALA A 97 -29.40 9.81 19.95
CA ALA A 97 -28.14 10.52 19.90
C ALA A 97 -26.96 9.54 19.90
N GLY A 98 -27.00 8.54 20.78
CA GLY A 98 -26.04 7.42 20.80
C GLY A 98 -25.99 6.68 19.47
N LEU A 99 -27.15 6.31 18.91
CA LEU A 99 -27.23 5.67 17.59
C LEU A 99 -26.61 6.51 16.45
N ARG A 100 -26.84 7.83 16.48
CA ARG A 100 -26.27 8.75 15.49
C ARG A 100 -24.76 8.86 15.61
N GLN A 101 -24.24 8.92 16.83
CA GLN A 101 -22.81 9.01 17.11
C GLN A 101 -22.07 7.73 16.68
N ILE A 102 -22.69 6.57 16.92
CA ILE A 102 -22.25 5.28 16.42
C ILE A 102 -22.18 5.25 14.89
N THR A 103 -23.24 5.70 14.21
CA THR A 103 -23.30 5.71 12.74
C THR A 103 -22.25 6.66 12.14
N ALA A 104 -21.97 7.80 12.81
CA ALA A 104 -20.90 8.71 12.41
C ALA A 104 -19.52 8.04 12.52
N ALA A 105 -19.25 7.38 13.65
CA ALA A 105 -17.99 6.67 13.85
C ALA A 105 -17.76 5.53 12.82
N ILE A 106 -18.83 4.82 12.41
CA ILE A 106 -18.75 3.84 11.32
C ILE A 106 -18.35 4.51 10.00
N ARG A 107 -18.96 5.65 9.68
CA ARG A 107 -18.69 6.40 8.44
C ARG A 107 -17.24 6.87 8.37
N ASP A 108 -16.75 7.42 9.48
CA ASP A 108 -15.36 7.89 9.60
C ASP A 108 -14.38 6.73 9.40
N ILE A 109 -14.69 5.53 9.91
CA ILE A 109 -13.87 4.33 9.68
C ILE A 109 -13.92 3.87 8.21
N MET A 110 -15.10 3.88 7.59
CA MET A 110 -15.24 3.53 6.15
C MET A 110 -14.45 4.49 5.27
N GLU A 111 -14.45 5.79 5.59
CA GLU A 111 -13.63 6.79 4.91
C GLU A 111 -12.12 6.53 5.11
N ILE A 112 -11.69 6.20 6.33
CA ILE A 112 -10.29 5.86 6.63
C ILE A 112 -9.83 4.58 5.90
N GLN A 113 -10.72 3.61 5.72
CA GLN A 113 -10.44 2.33 5.05
C GLN A 113 -10.39 2.45 3.52
N GLY A 114 -10.74 3.61 2.93
CA GLY A 114 -10.89 3.73 1.48
C GLY A 114 -12.03 2.86 0.93
N LEU A 115 -12.88 2.31 1.80
CA LEU A 115 -14.13 1.64 1.47
C LEU A 115 -15.18 2.70 1.18
N ARG A 116 -14.90 3.57 0.21
CA ARG A 116 -15.99 4.18 -0.52
C ARG A 116 -16.62 3.01 -1.26
N ALA A 117 -17.90 2.73 -1.00
CA ALA A 117 -18.71 2.18 -2.07
C ALA A 117 -18.55 3.20 -3.18
N GLU A 118 -17.73 2.90 -4.19
CA GLU A 118 -17.85 3.58 -5.47
C GLU A 118 -19.35 3.61 -5.74
N PRO A 119 -19.98 4.78 -5.93
CA PRO A 119 -21.35 4.80 -6.40
C PRO A 119 -21.30 3.94 -7.65
N GLY A 120 -21.89 2.75 -7.56
CA GLY A 120 -21.82 1.77 -8.64
C GLY A 120 -22.16 2.55 -9.89
N GLU A 121 -21.25 2.51 -10.86
CA GLU A 121 -21.57 2.99 -12.20
C GLU A 121 -22.96 2.43 -12.47
N GLU A 122 -23.92 3.32 -12.69
CA GLU A 122 -25.19 2.96 -13.27
C GLU A 122 -24.81 2.32 -14.61
N GLN A 123 -24.51 1.03 -14.59
CA GLN A 123 -24.63 0.19 -15.75
C GLN A 123 -26.11 0.35 -16.06
N GLU A 124 -26.40 1.19 -17.05
CA GLU A 124 -27.61 1.09 -17.85
C GLU A 124 -27.80 -0.40 -18.09
N THR A 125 -28.65 -1.03 -17.29
CA THR A 125 -29.17 -2.33 -17.57
C THR A 125 -29.90 -2.12 -18.88
N GLY A 126 -29.22 -2.46 -19.97
CA GLY A 126 -29.80 -2.57 -21.30
C GLY A 126 -30.87 -3.65 -21.24
N VAL A 127 -32.02 -3.30 -20.68
CA VAL A 127 -33.27 -3.97 -20.97
C VAL A 127 -33.52 -3.61 -22.43
N ALA A 128 -33.06 -4.47 -23.33
CA ALA A 128 -33.61 -4.51 -24.67
C ALA A 128 -35.12 -4.73 -24.50
N LEU A 129 -35.88 -3.66 -24.69
CA LEU A 129 -37.31 -3.73 -24.91
C LEU A 129 -37.52 -4.64 -26.12
N ILE A 130 -37.87 -5.91 -25.87
CA ILE A 130 -38.47 -6.75 -26.89
C ILE A 130 -39.80 -6.07 -27.23
N PRO A 131 -40.00 -5.55 -28.46
CA PRO A 131 -41.28 -4.99 -28.83
C PRO A 131 -42.35 -6.09 -28.71
N PRO A 132 -43.58 -5.75 -28.29
CA PRO A 132 -44.63 -6.73 -28.15
C PRO A 132 -44.85 -7.45 -29.48
N VAL A 133 -44.84 -8.77 -29.45
CA VAL A 133 -45.23 -9.62 -30.58
C VAL A 133 -46.66 -9.22 -30.97
N SER A 134 -46.82 -8.65 -32.16
CA SER A 134 -48.12 -8.36 -32.74
C SER A 134 -48.89 -9.67 -32.90
N ALA A 135 -50.09 -9.73 -32.34
CA ALA A 135 -50.98 -10.90 -32.32
C ALA A 135 -51.63 -11.21 -33.69
N GLU A 136 -50.86 -11.17 -34.78
CA GLU A 136 -51.34 -11.43 -36.14
C GLU A 136 -50.71 -12.67 -36.80
N GLU A 137 -49.84 -13.42 -36.10
CA GLU A 137 -49.26 -14.69 -36.61
C GLU A 137 -49.76 -15.94 -35.85
N MET A 138 -50.97 -15.90 -35.31
CA MET A 138 -51.66 -17.07 -34.74
C MET A 138 -53.07 -17.24 -35.33
N ALA A 139 -53.19 -17.10 -36.65
CA ALA A 139 -54.38 -17.48 -37.42
C ALA A 139 -53.98 -18.33 -38.63
#